data_AF-A0A5M6ITL0-F1
#
_entry.id   AF-A0A5M6ITL0-F1
#
_cell.length_a   1.000
_cell.length_b   1.000
_cell.length_c   1.000
_cell.angle_alpha   90.00
_cell.angle_beta   90.00
_cell.angle_gamma   90.00
#
_symmetry.space_group_name_H-M   'P 1'
#
loop_
_entity.id
_entity.type
_entity.pdbx_description
1 polymer ?
#
loop_
_entity_poly.entity_id
_entity_poly.type
_entity_poly.pdbx_seq_one_letter_code
_entity_poly.pdbx_strand_id
1 'polypeptide(L)' 'MPSHELTQHAAETLRCLFMNGPLFDWNIPSEQGRHELERCGLAVRFAGWTGLTESGLILSVALGLHIEKDARFNTSWGTP' A
#
# COMPACT_ATOMS: atom_id res chain seq x y z
N MET A 1 -11.73 -15.76 4.72
CA MET A 1 -10.43 -15.06 4.84
C MET A 1 -10.24 -14.78 6.32
N PRO A 2 -9.19 -15.30 6.99
CA PRO A 2 -8.98 -14.96 8.40
C PRO A 2 -8.77 -13.45 8.49
N SER A 3 -9.69 -12.78 9.17
CA SER A 3 -9.73 -11.34 9.41
C SER A 3 -8.68 -10.95 10.44
N HIS A 4 -7.40 -11.06 10.08
CA HIS A 4 -6.38 -10.33 10.82
C HIS A 4 -6.53 -8.88 10.40
N GLU A 5 -7.17 -8.06 11.26
CA GLU A 5 -7.12 -6.62 11.09
C GLU A 5 -5.65 -6.19 11.07
N LEU A 6 -5.24 -5.51 10.01
CA LEU A 6 -3.90 -4.95 9.93
C LEU A 6 -3.73 -3.92 11.06
N THR A 7 -2.53 -3.85 11.64
CA THR A 7 -2.22 -2.73 12.53
C THR A 7 -2.33 -1.41 11.78
N GLN A 8 -2.50 -0.31 12.52
CA GLN A 8 -2.55 1.04 11.94
C GLN A 8 -1.31 1.33 11.07
N HIS A 9 -0.12 0.90 11.52
CA HIS A 9 1.13 1.07 10.78
C HIS A 9 1.16 0.26 9.47
N ALA A 10 0.63 -0.97 9.48
CA ALA A 10 0.54 -1.80 8.29
C ALA A 10 -0.50 -1.24 7.30
N ALA A 11 -1.66 -0.77 7.78
CA ALA A 11 -2.67 -0.13 6.94
C ALA A 11 -2.14 1.15 6.28
N GLU A 12 -1.41 1.99 7.03
CA GLU A 12 -0.77 3.20 6.50
C GLU A 12 0.29 2.86 5.46
N THR A 13 1.12 1.84 5.72
CA THR A 13 2.15 1.36 4.78
C THR A 13 1.52 0.81 3.50
N LEU A 14 0.46 0.01 3.61
CA LEU A 14 -0.29 -0.55 2.48
C LEU A 14 -0.83 0.58 1.60
N ARG A 15 -1.46 1.57 2.22
CA ARG A 15 -1.98 2.75 1.53
C ARG A 15 -0.86 3.54 0.85
N CYS A 16 0.27 3.75 1.53
CA CYS A 16 1.42 4.46 0.96
C CYS A 16 1.95 3.78 -0.32
N LEU A 17 2.13 2.45 -0.27
CA LEU A 17 2.57 1.66 -1.41
C LEU A 17 1.54 1.65 -2.55
N PHE A 18 0.24 1.56 -2.23
CA PHE A 18 -0.81 1.62 -3.24
C PHE A 18 -0.83 2.98 -3.96
N MET A 19 -0.68 4.07 -3.21
CA MET A 19 -0.72 5.43 -3.77
C MET A 19 0.49 5.74 -4.64
N ASN A 20 1.69 5.37 -4.18
CA ASN A 20 2.94 5.81 -4.81
C ASN A 20 3.60 4.74 -5.68
N GLY A 21 3.13 3.50 -5.64
CA GLY A 21 3.81 2.35 -6.24
C GLY A 21 4.93 1.82 -5.34
N PRO A 22 5.86 1.03 -5.89
CA PRO A 22 7.00 0.53 -5.13
C PRO A 22 7.87 1.68 -4.59
N LEU A 23 8.28 1.56 -3.34
CA LEU A 23 9.08 2.58 -2.64
C LEU A 23 10.40 2.00 -2.15
N PHE A 24 11.44 2.84 -2.16
CA PHE A 24 12.69 2.53 -1.49
C PHE A 24 12.48 2.52 0.03
N ASP A 25 13.19 1.67 0.76
CA ASP A 25 12.97 1.43 2.20
C ASP A 25 12.96 2.72 3.05
N TRP A 26 13.79 3.71 2.73
CA TRP A 26 13.82 4.99 3.45
C TRP A 26 12.58 5.86 3.25
N ASN A 27 11.74 5.55 2.26
CA ASN A 27 10.49 6.26 1.98
C ASN A 27 9.26 5.49 2.50
N ILE A 28 9.48 4.35 3.16
CA ILE A 28 8.40 3.58 3.78
C ILE A 28 8.02 4.24 5.11
N PRO A 29 6.71 4.47 5.38
CA PRO A 29 6.28 5.20 6.57
C PRO A 29 6.55 4.43 7.88
N SER A 30 6.56 3.09 7.82
CA SER A 30 6.83 2.25 8.99
C SER A 30 7.51 0.95 8.59
N GLU A 31 8.69 0.69 9.15
CA GLU A 31 9.39 -0.59 9.02
C GLU A 31 8.56 -1.74 9.60
N GLN A 32 7.92 -1.52 10.76
CA GLN A 32 7.07 -2.53 11.41
C GLN A 32 5.84 -2.83 10.56
N GLY A 33 5.21 -1.79 10.00
CA GLY A 33 4.09 -1.94 9.06
C GLY A 33 4.48 -2.75 7.82
N ARG A 34 5.65 -2.47 7.23
CA ARG A 34 6.19 -3.26 6.11
C ARG A 34 6.36 -4.73 6.48
N HIS A 35 7.02 -5.03 7.59
CA HIS A 35 7.26 -6.42 8.02
C HIS A 35 5.96 -7.19 8.23
N GLU A 36 4.91 -6.54 8.76
CA GLU A 36 3.59 -7.16 8.87
C GLU A 36 3.00 -7.48 7.49
N LEU A 37 3.08 -6.56 6.53
CA LEU A 37 2.61 -6.79 5.17
C LEU A 37 3.37 -7.91 4.45
N GLU A 38 4.69 -7.98 4.61
CA GLU A 38 5.52 -9.07 4.08
C GLU A 38 5.11 -10.42 4.68
N ARG A 39 4.95 -10.48 6.01
CA ARG A 39 4.51 -11.69 6.72
C ARG A 39 3.11 -12.14 6.30
N CYS A 40 2.24 -11.19 5.96
CA CYS A 40 0.89 -11.46 5.45
C CYS A 40 0.86 -11.77 3.93
N GLY A 41 1.99 -11.73 3.23
CA GLY A 41 2.06 -11.94 1.78
C GLY A 41 1.44 -10.81 0.96
N LEU A 42 1.27 -9.62 1.54
CA LEU A 42 0.67 -8.44 0.92
C LEU A 42 1.70 -7.51 0.28
N ALA A 43 2.96 -7.61 0.72
CA ALA A 43 4.09 -6.86 0.16
C ALA A 43 5.28 -7.79 -0.12
N VAL A 44 6.11 -7.41 -1.07
CA VAL A 44 7.37 -8.06 -1.40
C VAL A 44 8.48 -7.03 -1.38
N ARG A 45 9.63 -7.42 -0.83
CA ARG A 45 10.84 -6.60 -0.79
C ARG A 45 11.96 -7.24 -1.60
N PHE A 46 12.58 -6.44 -2.46
CA PHE A 46 13.71 -6.85 -3.28
C PHE A 46 14.69 -5.69 -3.49
N ALA A 47 15.98 -5.91 -3.20
CA ALA A 47 17.05 -4.92 -3.37
C ALA A 47 16.76 -3.53 -2.74
N GLY A 48 16.14 -3.52 -1.55
CA GLY A 48 15.78 -2.30 -0.83
C GLY A 48 14.53 -1.57 -1.35
N TRP A 49 13.85 -2.14 -2.35
CA TRP A 49 12.54 -1.70 -2.80
C TRP A 49 11.45 -2.59 -2.23
N THR A 50 10.34 -1.97 -1.83
CA THR A 50 9.16 -2.66 -1.34
C THR A 50 7.98 -2.31 -2.24
N GLY A 51 7.25 -3.32 -2.71
CA GLY A 51 6.04 -3.15 -3.52
C GLY A 51 4.91 -4.08 -3.05
N LEU A 52 3.68 -3.80 -3.50
CA LEU A 52 2.54 -4.69 -3.22
C LEU A 52 2.63 -5.96 -4.06
N THR A 53 2.23 -7.08 -3.48
CA THR A 53 1.90 -8.29 -4.23
C THR A 53 0.51 -8.14 -4.87
N GLU A 54 0.11 -9.10 -5.69
CA GLU A 54 -1.27 -9.17 -6.19
C GLU A 54 -2.29 -9.17 -5.05
N SER A 55 -2.06 -9.94 -3.98
CA SER A 55 -2.96 -9.98 -2.83
C SER A 55 -3.02 -8.63 -2.09
N GLY A 56 -1.89 -7.93 -1.97
CA GLY A 56 -1.86 -6.56 -1.42
C GLY A 56 -2.62 -5.55 -2.27
N LEU A 57 -2.52 -5.67 -3.60
CA LEU A 57 -3.27 -4.84 -4.53
C LEU A 57 -4.79 -5.09 -4.41
N ILE A 58 -5.21 -6.35 -4.41
CA ILE A 58 -6.62 -6.74 -4.27
C ILE A 58 -7.20 -6.22 -2.95
N LEU A 59 -6.47 -6.38 -1.84
CA LEU A 59 -6.89 -5.86 -0.55
C LEU A 59 -7.03 -4.32 -0.59
N SER A 60 -6.06 -3.62 -1.20
CA SER A 60 -6.11 -2.16 -1.33
C SER A 60 -7.35 -1.69 -2.10
N VAL A 61 -7.72 -2.41 -3.16
CA VAL A 61 -8.95 -2.14 -3.93
C VAL A 61 -10.19 -2.41 -3.09
N ALA A 62 -10.24 -3.53 -2.37
CA ALA A 62 -11.35 -3.90 -1.49
C ALA A 62 -11.56 -2.89 -0.35
N LEU A 63 -10.48 -2.23 0.11
CA LEU A 63 -10.51 -1.14 1.10
C LEU A 63 -10.90 0.22 0.48
N GLY A 64 -11.17 0.30 -0.82
CA GLY A 64 -11.60 1.53 -1.49
C GLY A 64 -10.47 2.51 -1.84
N LEU A 65 -9.20 2.11 -1.71
CA LEU A 65 -8.06 3.03 -1.94
C LEU A 65 -7.94 3.50 -3.40
N HIS A 66 -8.48 2.73 -4.35
CA HIS A 66 -8.55 3.11 -5.76
C HIS A 66 -9.40 4.37 -5.97
N ILE A 67 -10.54 4.49 -5.28
CA ILE A 67 -11.41 5.68 -5.34
C ILE A 67 -10.64 6.91 -4.84
N GLU A 68 -9.92 6.75 -3.73
CA GLU A 68 -9.12 7.84 -3.16
C GLU A 68 -7.98 8.25 -4.12
N LYS A 69 -7.33 7.28 -4.76
CA LYS A 69 -6.26 7.52 -5.73
C LYS A 69 -6.77 8.21 -6.99
N ASP A 70 -7.92 7.80 -7.51
CA ASP A 70 -8.58 8.41 -8.67
C ASP A 70 -8.98 9.86 -8.37
N ALA A 71 -9.53 10.12 -7.17
CA ALA A 71 -9.83 11.48 -6.74
C ALA A 71 -8.58 12.38 -6.71
N ARG A 72 -7.45 11.87 -6.21
CA ARG A 72 -6.15 12.59 -6.23
C ARG A 72 -5.73 12.90 -7.66
N PHE A 73 -5.80 11.94 -8.58
CA PHE A 73 -5.47 12.19 -9.99
C PHE A 73 -6.36 13.25 -10.63
N ASN A 74 -7.67 13.20 -10.39
CA ASN A 74 -8.62 14.16 -10.95
C ASN A 74 -8.44 15.60 -10.42
N THR A 75 -7.91 15.74 -9.19
CA THR A 75 -7.56 17.07 -8.65
C THR A 75 -6.21 17.61 -9.12
N SER A 76 -5.25 16.74 -9.48
CA SER A 76 -3.89 17.13 -9.87
C SER A 76 -3.77 17.45 -11.35
N TRP A 77 -4.64 16.87 -12.16
CA TRP A 77 -4.88 17.29 -13.54
C TRP A 77 -6.28 17.88 -13.57
N GLY A 78 -6.42 19.17 -13.30
CA GLY A 78 -7.71 19.84 -13.42
C GLY A 78 -8.36 19.40 -14.73
N THR A 79 -9.48 18.69 -14.64
CA THR A 79 -10.32 18.40 -15.80
C THR A 79 -10.51 19.72 -16.56
N PRO A 80 -10.41 19.74 -17.90
CA PRO A 80 -10.62 20.96 -18.68
C PRO A 80 -11.94 21.65 -18.35
#